data_AF-A0A970DRQ7-F1
#
_entry.id   AF-A0A970DRQ7-F1
#
_cell.length_a   1.000
_cell.length_b   1.000
_cell.length_c   1.000
_cell.angle_alpha   90.00
_cell.angle_beta   90.00
_cell.angle_gamma   90.00
#
_symmetry.space_group_name_H-M   'P 1'
#
loop_
_entity.id
_entity.type
_entity.pdbx_description
1 polymer ?
#
loop_
_entity_poly.entity_id
_entity_poly.type
_entity_poly.pdbx_seq_one_letter_code
_entity_poly.pdbx_strand_id
1 'polypeptide(L)'
;MKKDGELVIAFMNWLPKEDFITEKSLGLVKKYNPNWEAFNDRNPIVVPKWCERNFRMTTFYSYDEYIPFTYESWNGRIKASRGVGASLSEEEVQTFSNEHLELLKSIIDDNFSILHEITIM
;
A
#
# COMPACT_ATOMS: atom_id res chain seq x y z
N MET A 1 -25.13 -12.79 6.56
CA MET A 1 -24.19 -13.93 6.70
C MET A 1 -24.95 -15.15 7.19
N LYS A 2 -24.44 -16.35 6.91
CA LYS A 2 -25.01 -17.59 7.48
C LYS A 2 -24.73 -17.65 8.98
N LYS A 3 -25.61 -18.34 9.72
CA LYS A 3 -25.36 -18.68 11.13
C LYS A 3 -24.05 -19.46 11.22
N ASP A 4 -23.19 -19.10 12.16
CA ASP A 4 -21.87 -19.71 12.40
C ASP A 4 -20.87 -19.57 11.23
N GLY A 5 -21.10 -18.63 10.31
CA GLY A 5 -20.13 -18.28 9.26
C GLY A 5 -18.97 -17.45 9.81
N GLU A 6 -17.78 -17.65 9.23
CA GLU A 6 -16.57 -16.89 9.56
C GLU A 6 -16.40 -15.70 8.62
N LEU A 7 -15.86 -14.61 9.14
CA LEU A 7 -15.41 -13.45 8.38
C LEU A 7 -13.89 -13.41 8.46
N VAL A 8 -13.24 -13.29 7.31
CA VAL A 8 -11.81 -13.04 7.22
C VAL A 8 -11.60 -11.66 6.63
N ILE A 9 -10.75 -10.88 7.27
CA ILE A 9 -10.28 -9.60 6.82
C ILE A 9 -8.77 -9.70 6.64
N ALA A 10 -8.31 -9.52 5.40
CA ALA A 10 -6.90 -9.53 5.06
C ALA A 10 -6.50 -8.18 4.45
N PHE A 11 -5.35 -7.66 4.90
CA PHE A 11 -4.78 -6.41 4.41
C PHE A 11 -3.30 -6.58 4.09
N MET A 12 -2.84 -5.85 3.08
CA MET A 12 -1.43 -5.75 2.71
C MET A 12 -1.02 -4.29 2.69
N ASN A 13 -0.20 -3.89 3.65
CA ASN A 13 0.37 -2.55 3.73
C ASN A 13 1.80 -2.58 3.20
N TRP A 14 2.11 -1.76 2.21
CA TRP A 14 3.50 -1.42 1.89
C TRP A 14 3.99 -0.40 2.93
N LEU A 15 5.28 -0.43 3.26
CA LEU A 15 5.83 0.25 4.45
C LEU A 15 6.85 1.36 4.08
N PRO A 16 6.41 2.61 3.79
CA PRO A 16 7.28 3.73 3.37
C PRO A 16 8.47 4.07 4.27
N LYS A 17 8.40 3.71 5.56
CA LYS A 17 9.47 3.98 6.53
C LYS A 17 10.46 2.83 6.66
N GLU A 18 10.16 1.68 6.07
CA GLU A 18 10.91 0.43 6.23
C GLU A 18 11.42 -0.13 4.90
N ASP A 19 10.91 0.36 3.77
CA ASP A 19 11.31 -0.07 2.43
C ASP A 19 11.75 1.13 1.57
N PHE A 20 12.98 1.06 1.08
CA PHE A 20 13.61 2.12 0.30
C PHE A 20 12.84 2.49 -0.97
N ILE A 21 12.29 1.50 -1.69
CA ILE A 21 11.57 1.73 -2.95
C ILE A 21 10.29 2.49 -2.63
N THR A 22 9.56 2.05 -1.59
CA THR A 22 8.34 2.72 -1.16
C THR A 22 8.58 4.13 -0.62
N GLU A 23 9.69 4.37 0.07
CA GLU A 23 10.13 5.69 0.52
C GLU A 23 10.31 6.64 -0.67
N LYS A 24 11.04 6.20 -1.71
CA LYS A 24 11.27 6.99 -2.92
C LYS A 24 9.99 7.25 -3.71
N SER A 25 9.16 6.23 -3.88
CA SER A 25 7.83 6.39 -4.48
C SER A 25 6.98 7.40 -3.72
N LEU A 26 6.94 7.33 -2.38
CA LEU A 26 6.19 8.29 -1.55
C LEU A 26 6.76 9.70 -1.65
N GLY A 27 8.09 9.85 -1.74
CA GLY A 27 8.74 11.13 -1.98
C GLY A 27 8.25 11.79 -3.27
N LEU A 28 8.12 11.01 -4.35
CA LEU A 28 7.57 11.51 -5.61
C LEU A 28 6.07 11.85 -5.48
N VAL A 29 5.29 11.04 -4.77
CA VAL A 29 3.87 11.37 -4.52
C VAL A 29 3.76 12.72 -3.80
N LYS A 30 4.59 12.99 -2.79
CA LYS A 30 4.61 14.27 -2.07
C LYS A 30 5.01 15.46 -2.94
N LYS A 31 5.84 15.25 -3.97
CA LYS A 31 6.18 16.30 -4.94
C LYS A 31 4.94 16.78 -5.70
N TYR A 32 4.05 15.86 -6.09
CA TYR A 32 2.83 16.18 -6.85
C TYR A 32 1.64 16.52 -5.94
N ASN A 33 1.58 15.92 -4.76
CA ASN A 33 0.49 16.08 -3.80
C ASN A 33 1.05 16.34 -2.39
N PRO A 34 1.59 17.56 -2.13
CA PRO A 34 2.29 17.86 -0.87
C PRO A 34 1.39 17.84 0.36
N ASN A 35 0.07 17.98 0.18
CA ASN A 35 -0.91 17.97 1.26
C ASN A 35 -1.42 16.55 1.60
N TRP A 36 -0.96 15.52 0.88
CA TRP A 36 -1.39 14.16 1.13
C TRP A 36 -0.55 13.48 2.22
N GLU A 37 -1.18 13.23 3.37
CA GLU A 37 -0.55 12.64 4.55
C GLU A 37 -1.03 11.21 4.85
N ALA A 38 -1.96 10.67 4.05
CA ALA A 38 -2.63 9.41 4.34
C ALA A 38 -1.87 8.18 3.80
N PHE A 39 -0.60 8.03 4.20
CA PHE A 39 0.13 6.77 4.05
C PHE A 39 0.10 5.99 5.37
N ASN A 40 0.02 4.67 5.30
CA ASN A 40 -0.05 3.84 6.49
C ASN A 40 1.36 3.56 7.02
N ASP A 41 1.56 3.79 8.31
CA ASP A 41 2.58 3.07 9.07
C ASP A 41 2.04 1.68 9.44
N ARG A 42 2.85 0.86 10.12
CA ARG A 42 2.35 -0.39 10.72
C ARG A 42 1.12 -0.11 11.57
N ASN A 43 0.06 -0.85 11.32
CA ASN A 43 -1.19 -0.66 12.05
C ASN A 43 -1.11 -1.38 13.40
N PRO A 44 -1.45 -0.74 14.52
CA PRO A 44 -1.61 -1.45 15.77
C PRO A 44 -2.73 -2.49 15.64
N ILE A 45 -2.56 -3.62 16.34
CA ILE A 45 -3.59 -4.66 16.45
C ILE A 45 -4.79 -4.05 17.21
N VAL A 46 -5.83 -3.66 16.47
CA VAL A 46 -7.05 -3.12 17.06
C VAL A 46 -8.23 -3.88 16.48
N VAL A 47 -8.96 -4.58 17.34
CA VAL A 47 -10.28 -5.11 16.98
C VAL A 47 -11.17 -3.91 16.64
N PRO A 48 -11.66 -3.79 15.40
CA PRO A 48 -12.53 -2.67 15.09
C PRO A 48 -13.78 -2.73 15.97
N LYS A 49 -14.19 -1.59 16.56
CA LYS A 49 -15.36 -1.54 17.45
C LYS A 49 -16.65 -2.09 16.82
N TRP A 50 -16.76 -2.04 15.48
CA TRP A 50 -17.89 -2.61 14.76
C TRP A 50 -17.92 -4.15 14.81
N CYS A 51 -16.78 -4.81 15.03
CA CYS A 51 -16.70 -6.26 15.21
C CYS A 51 -17.33 -6.69 16.55
N GLU A 52 -17.11 -5.95 17.63
CA GLU A 52 -17.40 -6.36 19.01
C GLU A 52 -18.88 -6.73 19.29
N ARG A 53 -19.82 -6.26 18.46
CA ARG A 53 -21.26 -6.54 18.64
C ARG A 53 -21.74 -7.84 18.01
N ASN A 54 -21.20 -8.21 16.84
CA ASN A 54 -21.74 -9.31 16.02
C ASN A 54 -20.69 -10.38 15.70
N PHE A 55 -19.42 -10.09 15.98
CA PHE A 55 -18.29 -10.95 15.69
C PHE A 55 -17.43 -11.10 16.92
N ARG A 56 -16.74 -12.23 16.99
CA ARG A 56 -15.65 -12.48 17.93
C ARG A 56 -14.41 -12.75 17.12
N MET A 57 -13.36 -11.94 17.29
CA MET A 57 -12.08 -12.22 16.67
C MET A 57 -11.52 -13.52 17.27
N THR A 58 -11.31 -14.52 16.43
CA THR A 58 -10.76 -15.83 16.82
C THR A 58 -9.30 -15.99 16.44
N THR A 59 -8.84 -15.20 15.47
CA THR A 59 -7.50 -15.30 14.89
C THR A 59 -6.96 -13.90 14.63
N PHE A 60 -5.66 -13.71 14.83
CA PHE A 60 -4.93 -12.56 14.32
C PHE A 60 -3.51 -13.00 13.98
N TYR A 61 -3.09 -12.76 12.74
CA TYR A 61 -1.71 -12.96 12.29
C TYR A 61 -1.24 -11.72 11.56
N SER A 62 -0.03 -11.25 11.88
CA SER A 62 0.69 -10.27 11.07
C SER A 62 2.09 -10.79 10.80
N TYR A 63 2.54 -10.69 9.56
CA TYR A 63 3.89 -11.05 9.15
C TYR A 63 4.35 -10.19 8.00
N ASP A 64 5.67 -10.07 7.88
CA ASP A 64 6.31 -9.33 6.81
C ASP A 64 6.59 -10.27 5.65
N GLU A 65 6.35 -9.80 4.43
CA GLU A 65 6.61 -10.54 3.20
C GLU A 65 7.18 -9.62 2.11
N TYR A 66 8.16 -10.13 1.36
CA TYR A 66 8.72 -9.41 0.21
C TYR A 66 7.97 -9.82 -1.04
N ILE A 67 7.10 -8.93 -1.54
CA ILE A 67 6.26 -9.22 -2.69
C ILE A 67 6.97 -8.78 -3.97
N PRO A 68 7.17 -9.67 -4.97
CA PRO A 68 7.84 -9.33 -6.20
C PRO A 68 7.00 -8.38 -7.08
N PHE A 69 7.65 -7.40 -7.68
CA PHE A 69 7.05 -6.47 -8.62
C PHE A 69 7.94 -6.26 -9.86
N THR A 70 7.29 -5.83 -10.94
CA THR A 70 7.93 -5.19 -12.09
C THR A 70 7.79 -3.67 -11.97
N TYR A 71 8.54 -2.91 -12.78
CA TYR A 71 8.38 -1.45 -12.82
C TYR A 71 6.93 -1.04 -13.13
N GLU A 72 6.30 -1.70 -14.10
CA GLU A 72 4.94 -1.40 -14.56
C GLU A 72 3.91 -1.69 -13.48
N SER A 73 4.04 -2.83 -12.81
CA SER A 73 3.08 -3.25 -11.77
C SER A 73 3.19 -2.41 -10.51
N TRP A 74 4.41 -2.06 -10.07
CA TRP A 74 4.58 -1.14 -8.95
C TRP A 74 4.14 0.28 -9.30
N ASN A 75 4.48 0.77 -10.50
CA ASN A 75 4.00 2.05 -10.98
C ASN A 75 2.47 2.09 -11.05
N GLY A 76 1.83 1.04 -11.56
CA GLY A 76 0.37 0.91 -11.58
C GLY A 76 -0.24 0.99 -10.18
N ARG A 77 0.39 0.33 -9.20
CA ARG A 77 -0.07 0.36 -7.80
C ARG A 77 0.03 1.75 -7.17
N ILE A 78 1.15 2.45 -7.33
CA ILE A 78 1.31 3.82 -6.81
C ILE A 78 0.37 4.79 -7.54
N LYS A 79 0.22 4.64 -8.86
CA LYS A 79 -0.71 5.43 -9.68
C LYS A 79 -2.16 5.30 -9.20
N ALA A 80 -2.58 4.09 -8.82
CA ALA A 80 -3.93 3.84 -8.30
C ALA A 80 -4.14 4.30 -6.84
N SER A 81 -3.11 4.79 -6.16
CA SER A 81 -3.22 5.24 -4.78
C SER A 81 -4.06 6.51 -4.65
N ARG A 82 -4.60 6.74 -3.44
CA ARG A 82 -5.36 7.95 -3.12
C ARG A 82 -4.56 9.24 -3.32
N GLY A 83 -3.25 9.19 -3.09
CA GLY A 83 -2.37 10.34 -3.27
C GLY A 83 -2.15 10.74 -4.73
N VAL A 84 -2.43 9.83 -5.67
CA VAL A 84 -2.21 10.04 -7.12
C VAL A 84 -3.54 9.97 -7.86
N GLY A 85 -4.01 8.78 -8.22
CA GLY A 85 -5.15 8.59 -9.14
C GLY A 85 -6.50 9.10 -8.63
N ALA A 86 -6.65 9.32 -7.32
CA ALA A 86 -7.87 9.90 -6.75
C ALA A 86 -7.78 11.41 -6.48
N SER A 87 -6.58 12.01 -6.59
CA SER A 87 -6.35 13.40 -6.17
C SER A 87 -5.85 14.29 -7.31
N LEU A 88 -5.14 13.73 -8.29
CA LEU A 88 -4.54 14.47 -9.39
C LEU A 88 -5.43 14.43 -10.64
N SER A 89 -5.26 15.40 -11.53
CA SER A 89 -5.86 15.36 -12.87
C SER A 89 -5.26 14.24 -13.73
N GLU A 90 -5.95 13.85 -14.79
CA GLU A 90 -5.47 12.78 -15.69
C GLU A 90 -4.10 13.08 -16.31
N GLU A 91 -3.84 14.34 -16.67
CA GLU A 91 -2.55 14.80 -17.19
C GLU A 91 -1.42 14.71 -16.15
N GLU A 92 -1.69 15.12 -14.91
CA GLU A 92 -0.75 15.00 -13.81
C GLU A 92 -0.48 13.54 -13.46
N VAL A 93 -1.50 12.67 -13.48
CA VAL A 93 -1.36 11.22 -13.27
C VAL A 93 -0.45 10.61 -14.34
N GLN A 94 -0.60 11.01 -15.60
CA GLN A 94 0.25 10.49 -16.68
C GLN A 94 1.70 11.00 -16.56
N THR A 95 1.88 12.27 -16.21
CA THR A 95 3.20 12.87 -15.97
C THR A 95 3.90 12.19 -14.80
N PHE A 96 3.19 12.03 -13.67
CA PHE A 96 3.65 11.27 -12.50
C PHE A 96 4.05 9.85 -12.89
N SER A 97 3.20 9.14 -13.63
CA SER A 97 3.45 7.74 -14.03
C SER A 97 4.72 7.59 -14.85
N ASN A 98 5.02 8.54 -15.74
CA ASN A 98 6.25 8.54 -16.52
C ASN A 98 7.47 8.84 -15.64
N GLU A 99 7.40 9.86 -14.79
CA GLU A 99 8.49 10.21 -13.88
C GLU A 99 8.78 9.09 -12.87
N HIS A 100 7.73 8.40 -12.39
CA HIS A 100 7.85 7.29 -11.46
C HIS A 100 8.53 6.07 -12.12
N LEU A 101 8.21 5.75 -13.38
CA LEU A 101 8.91 4.69 -14.11
C LEU A 101 10.40 4.99 -14.28
N GLU A 102 10.75 6.22 -14.63
CA GLU A 102 12.16 6.62 -14.75
C GLU A 102 12.87 6.63 -13.39
N LEU A 103 12.19 7.06 -12.32
CA LEU A 103 12.70 6.93 -10.96
C LEU A 103 13.03 5.47 -10.63
N LEU A 104 12.11 4.54 -10.87
CA LEU A 104 12.34 3.12 -10.59
C LEU A 104 13.56 2.58 -11.34
N LYS A 105 13.66 2.80 -12.66
CA LYS A 105 14.82 2.38 -13.47
C LYS A 105 16.15 2.97 -12.99
N SER A 106 16.11 4.13 -12.31
CA SER A 106 17.32 4.79 -11.80
C SER A 106 17.79 4.27 -10.43
N ILE A 107 16.92 3.60 -9.67
CA ILE A 107 17.21 3.21 -8.28
C ILE A 107 17.24 1.70 -8.04
N ILE A 108 16.73 0.89 -8.96
CA ILE A 108 16.58 -0.57 -8.82
C ILE A 108 16.78 -1.29 -10.15
N ASP A 109 17.18 -2.57 -10.08
CA ASP A 109 17.28 -3.48 -11.21
C ASP A 109 15.91 -4.15 -11.55
N ASP A 110 15.86 -4.88 -12.67
CA ASP A 110 14.62 -5.42 -13.28
C ASP A 110 13.85 -6.43 -12.41
N ASN A 111 14.42 -6.90 -11.29
CA ASN A 111 13.77 -7.79 -10.34
C ASN A 111 13.92 -7.24 -8.93
N PHE A 112 12.82 -6.72 -8.39
CA PHE A 112 12.76 -6.21 -7.03
C PHE A 112 11.53 -6.72 -6.31
N SER A 113 11.61 -6.70 -4.99
CA SER A 113 10.48 -7.01 -4.12
C SER A 113 10.29 -5.87 -3.14
N ILE A 114 9.05 -5.66 -2.73
CA ILE A 114 8.68 -4.61 -1.80
C ILE A 114 8.17 -5.24 -0.52
N LEU A 115 8.71 -4.76 0.61
CA LEU A 115 8.27 -5.18 1.92
C LEU A 115 6.80 -4.79 2.14
N HIS A 116 5.99 -5.80 2.46
CA HIS A 116 4.61 -5.63 2.89
C HIS A 116 4.41 -6.25 4.25
N GLU A 117 3.67 -5.56 5.11
CA GLU A 117 3.00 -6.17 6.25
C GLU A 117 1.70 -6.80 5.76
N ILE A 118 1.55 -8.11 5.94
CA ILE A 118 0.32 -8.85 5.68
C ILE A 118 -0.36 -9.15 7.00
N THR A 119 -1.57 -8.62 7.18
CA THR A 119 -2.41 -8.86 8.35
C THR A 119 -3.63 -9.68 7.98
N ILE A 120 -3.98 -10.68 8.80
CA ILE A 120 -5.15 -11.55 8.66
C ILE A 120 -5.87 -11.61 10.01
N MET A 121 -7.17 -11.28 10.03
CA MET A 121 -8.03 -11.31 11.23
C MET A 121 -9.46 -11.75 10.93
#